data_AF-A0AAW7P8S1-F1
#
_entry.id   AF-A0AAW7P8S1-F1
#
_cell.length_a   1.000
_cell.length_b   1.000
_cell.length_c   1.000
_cell.angle_alpha   90.00
_cell.angle_beta   90.00
_cell.angle_gamma   90.00
#
_symmetry.space_group_name_H-M   'P 1'
#
loop_
_entity.id
_entity.type
_entity.pdbx_description
1 polymer ?
#
loop_
_entity_poly.entity_id
_entity_poly.type
_entity_poly.pdbx_seq_one_letter_code
_entity_poly.pdbx_strand_id
1 'polypeptide(L)'
;MGIKYSSSESSSLIEAMNSNIEIANEITDRLSSGSDHLISVLESGKLQGAAYTAGKNLFSEIIIPSIKKLQSAIDDIQTELSSYKSADAVISGFGELDLDDLKTQKETREKQLAEVKTQIRENEKLRSIIGALGTGNLGNHISKNNALHELEYQLQMGIDELKDKIEKLEWFVLQVSQYFSDSLQVLSLAIQGATQLSKIIVDNNGNYYVDGVDMTWFDKMKNTTLKNHDLNPIDKSLSFSEGRFINTLQVAYGFNETESKIIYDLYEKLRNKYGAKKANIEFIRLMAEISYSGISWYYTAGLPSQKAEEHFVKEMNNLGFKDPKIDLIKKALVNQHKYSGLVAIKESDSKEIVEEKLNIAADAIFGISSFNELDTQQKEQLEEMLDRFGGKADYTHQNAVISTYFNESPMEEVADTIFGILNERAGYLGDVAGANGAPPSMGNDDYKADLDAVNIYYRIKNNRDYVETVSEYYDEVESQTKSRAREFVVNLGNGNYDEGILHLQDKWLTLESKIKENPEVYEHWGRDPMYTFNRFLLSIIHDKNDLIEEK
;
A
#
# COMPACT_ATOMS: atom_id res chain seq x y z
N MET A 1 -18.52 -8.91 12.00
CA MET A 1 -18.94 -7.76 12.83
C MET A 1 -18.42 -6.52 12.12
N GLY A 2 -19.26 -5.53 11.85
CA GLY A 2 -18.86 -4.29 11.16
C GLY A 2 -18.01 -3.38 12.04
N ILE A 3 -17.34 -2.40 11.43
CA ILE A 3 -16.50 -1.41 12.10
C ILE A 3 -17.37 -0.45 12.91
N LYS A 4 -17.05 -0.29 14.20
CA LYS A 4 -17.74 0.61 15.12
C LYS A 4 -16.73 1.40 15.95
N TYR A 5 -17.09 2.63 16.28
CA TYR A 5 -16.32 3.50 17.17
C TYR A 5 -17.26 4.14 18.20
N SER A 6 -16.81 4.17 19.45
CA SER A 6 -17.43 4.91 20.55
C SER A 6 -16.39 5.80 21.20
N SER A 7 -16.66 7.11 21.25
CA SER A 7 -15.79 8.03 21.99
C SER A 7 -15.75 7.74 23.50
N SER A 8 -16.83 7.18 24.04
CA SER A 8 -16.89 6.79 25.46
C SER A 8 -16.05 5.54 25.76
N GLU A 9 -16.09 4.54 24.88
CA GLU A 9 -15.25 3.33 25.01
C GLU A 9 -13.77 3.67 24.76
N SER A 10 -13.48 4.52 23.79
CA SER A 10 -12.12 5.01 23.49
C SER A 10 -11.52 5.76 24.69
N SER A 11 -12.28 6.70 25.29
CA SER A 11 -11.84 7.40 26.50
C SER A 11 -11.57 6.44 27.66
N SER A 12 -12.45 5.44 27.83
CA SER A 12 -12.29 4.42 28.88
C SER A 12 -11.05 3.56 28.66
N LEU A 13 -10.76 3.20 27.40
CA LEU A 13 -9.55 2.47 27.02
C LEU A 13 -8.31 3.31 27.32
N ILE A 14 -8.29 4.59 26.92
CA ILE A 14 -7.17 5.50 27.18
C ILE A 14 -6.88 5.62 28.67
N GLU A 15 -7.91 5.83 29.50
CA GLU A 15 -7.77 5.90 30.96
C GLU A 15 -7.21 4.61 31.55
N ALA A 16 -7.79 3.45 31.17
CA ALA A 16 -7.34 2.15 31.65
C ALA A 16 -5.88 1.86 31.25
N MET A 17 -5.50 2.18 30.01
CA MET A 17 -4.13 1.98 29.53
C MET A 17 -3.14 2.90 30.24
N ASN A 18 -3.44 4.18 30.45
CA ASN A 18 -2.56 5.06 31.23
C ASN A 18 -2.32 4.51 32.64
N SER A 19 -3.37 4.06 33.32
CA SER A 19 -3.25 3.49 34.66
C SER A 19 -2.42 2.20 34.66
N ASN A 20 -2.65 1.31 33.68
CA ASN A 20 -1.90 0.06 33.57
C ASN A 20 -0.42 0.29 33.25
N ILE A 21 -0.08 1.28 32.41
CA ILE A 21 1.30 1.66 32.08
C ILE A 21 2.00 2.21 33.32
N GLU A 22 1.33 3.06 34.10
CA GLU A 22 1.89 3.59 35.37
C GLU A 22 2.23 2.46 36.35
N ILE A 23 1.30 1.51 36.52
CA ILE A 23 1.51 0.32 37.37
C ILE A 23 2.65 -0.55 36.81
N ALA A 24 2.68 -0.78 35.49
CA ALA A 24 3.70 -1.59 34.85
C ALA A 24 5.09 -0.98 35.04
N ASN A 25 5.24 0.32 34.84
CA ASN A 25 6.47 1.06 35.09
C ASN A 25 6.93 0.93 36.54
N GLU A 26 6.04 1.12 37.52
CA GLU A 26 6.39 0.94 38.95
C GLU A 26 6.91 -0.48 39.23
N ILE A 27 6.23 -1.50 38.70
CA ILE A 27 6.61 -2.90 38.88
C ILE A 27 7.98 -3.16 38.25
N THR A 28 8.20 -2.73 37.00
CA THR A 28 9.46 -2.99 36.30
C THR A 28 10.63 -2.23 36.90
N ASP A 29 10.42 -1.01 37.38
CA ASP A 29 11.45 -0.22 38.05
C ASP A 29 11.85 -0.84 39.39
N ARG A 30 10.88 -1.35 40.15
CA ARG A 30 11.15 -2.09 41.39
C ARG A 30 11.89 -3.40 41.14
N LEU A 31 11.50 -4.14 40.10
CA LEU A 31 12.20 -5.36 39.70
C LEU A 31 13.64 -5.07 39.24
N SER A 32 13.83 -4.01 38.47
CA SER A 32 15.13 -3.56 37.98
C SER A 32 16.03 -3.13 39.15
N SER A 33 15.54 -2.22 40.00
CA SER A 33 16.27 -1.74 41.19
C SER A 33 16.61 -2.86 42.18
N GLY A 34 15.67 -3.78 42.42
CA GLY A 34 15.92 -4.94 43.28
C GLY A 34 16.98 -5.89 42.70
N SER A 35 16.95 -6.10 41.38
CA SER A 35 17.94 -6.92 40.67
C SER A 35 19.32 -6.27 40.69
N ASP A 36 19.42 -4.96 40.45
CA ASP A 36 20.67 -4.21 40.51
C ASP A 36 21.27 -4.22 41.93
N HIS A 37 20.42 -4.07 42.96
CA HIS A 37 20.86 -4.18 44.34
C HIS A 37 21.42 -5.58 44.65
N LEU A 38 20.72 -6.63 44.21
CA LEU A 38 21.17 -8.01 44.39
C LEU A 38 22.54 -8.23 43.72
N ILE A 39 22.69 -7.82 42.46
CA ILE A 39 23.97 -7.92 41.74
C ILE A 39 25.08 -7.14 42.47
N SER A 40 24.80 -5.92 42.93
CA SER A 40 25.75 -5.11 43.68
C SER A 40 26.23 -5.79 44.97
N VAL A 41 25.34 -6.43 45.73
CA VAL A 41 25.69 -7.17 46.96
C VAL A 41 26.52 -8.43 46.64
N LEU A 42 26.20 -9.12 45.55
CA LEU A 42 26.96 -10.29 45.10
C LEU A 42 28.37 -9.88 44.63
N GLU A 43 28.50 -8.72 43.98
CA GLU A 43 29.79 -8.18 43.52
C GLU A 43 30.64 -7.58 44.63
N SER A 44 30.02 -7.13 45.73
CA SER A 44 30.77 -6.62 46.87
C SER A 44 31.58 -7.69 47.60
N GLY A 45 31.44 -8.96 47.23
CA GLY A 45 32.11 -10.10 47.86
C GLY A 45 31.62 -10.40 49.27
N LYS A 46 30.48 -9.84 49.71
CA LYS A 46 29.90 -10.13 51.04
C LYS A 46 29.16 -11.46 51.06
N LEU A 47 28.58 -11.85 49.93
CA LEU A 47 27.94 -13.14 49.70
C LEU A 47 28.78 -13.90 48.67
N GLN A 48 29.31 -15.06 49.05
CA GLN A 48 30.23 -15.85 48.22
C GLN A 48 29.91 -17.34 48.30
N GLY A 49 30.28 -18.09 47.28
CA GLY A 49 30.02 -19.52 47.16
C GLY A 49 29.19 -19.84 45.93
N ALA A 50 29.13 -21.12 45.59
CA ALA A 50 28.64 -21.54 44.29
C ALA A 50 27.18 -21.15 44.03
N ALA A 51 26.29 -21.29 45.02
CA ALA A 51 24.89 -20.87 44.90
C ALA A 51 24.72 -19.36 44.62
N TYR A 52 25.58 -18.52 45.20
CA TYR A 52 25.56 -17.07 44.95
C TYR A 52 26.08 -16.72 43.55
N THR A 53 27.07 -17.45 43.04
CA THR A 53 27.53 -17.34 41.65
C THR A 53 26.43 -17.78 40.67
N ALA A 54 25.72 -18.88 40.96
CA ALA A 54 24.58 -19.35 40.16
C ALA A 54 23.48 -18.28 40.05
N GLY A 55 23.09 -17.71 41.20
CA GLY A 55 22.10 -16.64 41.27
C GLY A 55 22.55 -15.40 40.53
N LYS A 56 23.83 -15.01 40.67
CA LYS A 56 24.40 -13.88 39.91
C LYS A 56 24.22 -14.09 38.40
N ASN A 57 24.65 -15.24 37.89
CA ASN A 57 24.59 -15.52 36.45
C ASN A 57 23.14 -15.55 35.94
N LEU A 58 22.23 -16.21 36.65
CA LEU A 58 20.81 -16.24 36.29
C LEU A 58 20.21 -14.83 36.19
N PHE A 59 20.52 -13.96 37.16
CA PHE A 59 20.04 -12.58 37.14
C PHE A 59 20.68 -11.76 36.03
N SER A 60 22.00 -11.81 35.88
CA SER A 60 22.73 -11.02 34.88
C SER A 60 22.48 -11.45 33.44
N GLU A 61 22.33 -12.74 33.19
CA GLU A 61 22.24 -13.30 31.83
C GLU A 61 20.80 -13.40 31.32
N ILE A 62 19.82 -13.55 32.23
CA ILE A 62 18.43 -13.86 31.84
C ILE A 62 17.44 -12.83 32.42
N ILE A 63 17.39 -12.67 33.74
CA ILE A 63 16.33 -11.87 34.40
C ILE A 63 16.47 -10.38 34.07
N ILE A 64 17.65 -9.79 34.25
CA ILE A 64 17.88 -8.36 33.98
C ILE A 64 17.63 -8.02 32.50
N PRO A 65 18.17 -8.78 31.51
CA PRO A 65 17.83 -8.56 30.11
C PRO A 65 16.33 -8.66 29.81
N SER A 66 15.63 -9.60 30.44
CA SER A 66 14.18 -9.75 30.28
C SER A 66 13.41 -8.55 30.85
N ILE A 67 13.80 -8.03 32.02
CA ILE A 67 13.23 -6.83 32.62
C ILE A 67 13.45 -5.62 31.70
N LYS A 68 14.67 -5.44 31.17
CA LYS A 68 14.97 -4.34 30.24
C LYS A 68 14.13 -4.41 28.97
N LYS A 69 13.96 -5.61 28.41
CA LYS A 69 13.13 -5.80 27.21
C LYS A 69 11.65 -5.55 27.50
N LEU A 70 11.17 -5.91 28.69
CA LEU A 70 9.82 -5.59 29.17
C LEU A 70 9.63 -4.08 29.34
N GLN A 71 10.61 -3.36 29.90
CA GLN A 71 10.59 -1.88 29.98
C GLN A 71 10.48 -1.25 28.58
N SER A 72 11.29 -1.71 27.61
CA SER A 72 11.19 -1.21 26.23
C SER A 72 9.81 -1.45 25.60
N ALA A 73 9.14 -2.56 25.90
CA ALA A 73 7.78 -2.81 25.42
C ALA A 73 6.74 -1.91 26.12
N ILE A 74 6.95 -1.55 27.38
CA ILE A 74 6.08 -0.59 28.08
C ILE A 74 6.28 0.83 27.51
N ASP A 75 7.52 1.23 27.24
CA ASP A 75 7.84 2.50 26.59
C ASP A 75 7.21 2.61 25.19
N ASP A 76 7.23 1.52 24.44
CA ASP A 76 6.62 1.40 23.13
C ASP A 76 5.08 1.52 23.22
N ILE A 77 4.43 0.78 24.12
CA ILE A 77 2.98 0.93 24.40
C ILE A 77 2.64 2.38 24.78
N GLN A 78 3.49 3.06 25.55
CA GLN A 78 3.26 4.45 25.93
C GLN A 78 3.33 5.39 24.72
N THR A 79 4.23 5.12 23.79
CA THR A 79 4.37 5.86 22.54
C THR A 79 3.15 5.63 21.64
N GLU A 80 2.79 4.38 21.41
CA GLU A 80 1.63 3.99 20.61
C GLU A 80 0.30 4.46 21.23
N LEU A 81 0.18 4.52 22.56
CA LEU A 81 -0.98 5.11 23.22
C LEU A 81 -1.07 6.62 22.97
N SER A 82 0.06 7.29 22.81
CA SER A 82 0.10 8.71 22.44
C SER A 82 -0.33 8.92 20.98
N SER A 83 0.07 8.00 20.08
CA SER A 83 -0.42 7.92 18.70
C SER A 83 -1.93 7.67 18.68
N TYR A 84 -2.43 6.70 19.45
CA TYR A 84 -3.86 6.39 19.60
C TYR A 84 -4.66 7.60 20.06
N LYS A 85 -4.22 8.32 21.11
CA LYS A 85 -4.86 9.56 21.58
C LYS A 85 -4.94 10.62 20.48
N SER A 86 -3.92 10.71 19.64
CA SER A 86 -3.88 11.65 18.52
C SER A 86 -4.89 11.27 17.43
N ALA A 87 -5.02 9.98 17.13
CA ALA A 87 -6.04 9.48 16.22
C ALA A 87 -7.46 9.64 16.78
N ASP A 88 -7.65 9.34 18.07
CA ASP A 88 -8.93 9.50 18.77
C ASP A 88 -9.41 10.96 18.75
N ALA A 89 -8.51 11.93 18.92
CA ALA A 89 -8.85 13.35 18.88
C ALA A 89 -9.47 13.81 17.53
N VAL A 90 -9.23 13.07 16.44
CA VAL A 90 -9.79 13.39 15.11
C VAL A 90 -11.25 12.94 14.99
N ILE A 91 -11.62 11.86 15.68
CA ILE A 91 -12.91 11.17 15.50
C ILE A 91 -13.85 11.29 16.70
N SER A 92 -13.32 11.53 17.90
CA SER A 92 -14.09 11.61 19.16
C SER A 92 -15.19 12.66 19.16
N GLY A 93 -15.03 13.73 18.38
CA GLY A 93 -16.06 14.76 18.19
C GLY A 93 -17.36 14.25 17.57
N PHE A 94 -17.36 13.08 16.91
CA PHE A 94 -18.56 12.51 16.30
C PHE A 94 -19.37 11.59 17.22
N GLY A 95 -18.82 11.22 18.39
CA GLY A 95 -19.51 10.34 19.33
C GLY A 95 -19.48 8.87 18.91
N GLU A 96 -20.65 8.33 18.58
CA GLU A 96 -20.84 6.94 18.17
C GLU A 96 -20.93 6.84 16.65
N LEU A 97 -20.12 5.97 16.05
CA LEU A 97 -20.11 5.74 14.62
C LEU A 97 -20.21 4.24 14.30
N ASP A 98 -21.06 3.93 13.33
CA ASP A 98 -21.23 2.59 12.77
C ASP A 98 -21.07 2.67 11.26
N LEU A 99 -20.01 2.05 10.72
CA LEU A 99 -19.64 2.21 9.32
C LEU A 99 -20.73 1.73 8.35
N ASP A 100 -21.39 0.62 8.68
CA ASP A 100 -22.44 0.04 7.83
C ASP A 100 -23.68 0.94 7.82
N ASP A 101 -24.03 1.52 8.98
CA ASP A 101 -25.12 2.48 9.09
C ASP A 101 -24.81 3.78 8.33
N LEU A 102 -23.61 4.33 8.48
CA LEU A 102 -23.18 5.54 7.77
C LEU A 102 -23.24 5.35 6.25
N LYS A 103 -22.74 4.21 5.74
CA LYS A 103 -22.80 3.86 4.30
C LYS A 103 -24.26 3.73 3.82
N THR A 104 -25.11 3.08 4.60
CA THR A 104 -26.55 2.94 4.30
C THR A 104 -27.26 4.30 4.26
N GLN A 105 -26.97 5.18 5.22
CA GLN A 105 -27.50 6.54 5.24
C GLN A 105 -27.03 7.36 4.04
N LYS A 106 -25.76 7.20 3.63
CA LYS A 106 -25.18 7.91 2.47
C LYS A 106 -25.89 7.50 1.19
N GLU A 107 -26.00 6.20 0.93
CA GLU A 107 -26.70 5.68 -0.24
C GLU A 107 -28.17 6.13 -0.30
N THR A 108 -28.84 6.18 0.86
CA THR A 108 -30.22 6.65 0.95
C THR A 108 -30.32 8.13 0.57
N ARG A 109 -29.42 8.98 1.08
CA ARG A 109 -29.39 10.41 0.74
C ARG A 109 -29.00 10.65 -0.73
N GLU A 110 -28.10 9.85 -1.29
CA GLU A 110 -27.74 9.92 -2.73
C GLU A 110 -28.94 9.57 -3.63
N LYS A 111 -29.74 8.56 -3.26
CA LYS A 111 -31.00 8.22 -3.95
C LYS A 111 -32.01 9.38 -3.87
N GLN A 112 -32.20 9.95 -2.68
CA GLN A 112 -33.08 11.11 -2.49
C GLN A 112 -32.62 12.32 -3.32
N LEU A 113 -31.31 12.59 -3.37
CA LEU A 113 -30.73 13.68 -4.16
C LEU A 113 -31.00 13.49 -5.65
N ALA A 114 -30.89 12.26 -6.16
CA ALA A 114 -31.18 11.95 -7.56
C ALA A 114 -32.66 12.18 -7.91
N GLU A 115 -33.58 11.80 -7.02
CA GLU A 115 -35.02 12.05 -7.17
C GLU A 115 -35.34 13.56 -7.13
N VAL A 116 -34.76 14.31 -6.19
CA VAL A 116 -34.92 15.76 -6.08
C VAL A 116 -34.41 16.47 -7.34
N LYS A 117 -33.23 16.11 -7.85
CA LYS A 117 -32.68 16.63 -9.12
C LYS A 117 -33.59 16.33 -10.31
N THR A 118 -34.25 15.18 -10.32
CA THR A 118 -35.23 14.82 -11.36
C THR A 118 -36.46 15.71 -11.29
N GLN A 119 -37.02 15.93 -10.10
CA GLN A 119 -38.17 16.80 -9.89
C GLN A 119 -37.88 18.27 -10.22
N ILE A 120 -36.67 18.77 -9.93
CA ILE A 120 -36.22 20.11 -10.34
C ILE A 120 -36.28 20.23 -11.86
N ARG A 121 -35.69 19.28 -12.61
CA ARG A 121 -35.68 19.29 -14.08
C ARG A 121 -37.10 19.27 -14.67
N GLU A 122 -37.99 18.46 -14.11
CA GLU A 122 -39.39 18.40 -14.54
C GLU A 122 -40.13 19.72 -14.27
N ASN A 123 -39.92 20.31 -13.09
CA ASN A 123 -40.51 21.60 -12.72
C ASN A 123 -39.97 22.75 -13.57
N GLU A 124 -38.69 22.78 -13.89
CA GLU A 124 -38.07 23.77 -14.79
C GLU A 124 -38.61 23.66 -16.21
N LYS A 125 -38.76 22.43 -16.73
CA LYS A 125 -39.36 22.17 -18.04
C LYS A 125 -40.81 22.63 -18.10
N LEU A 126 -41.59 22.33 -17.07
CA LEU A 126 -42.99 22.76 -16.96
C LEU A 126 -43.10 24.28 -16.83
N ARG A 127 -42.22 24.93 -16.05
CA ARG A 127 -42.13 26.40 -15.94
C ARG A 127 -41.84 27.04 -17.29
N SER A 128 -40.92 26.49 -18.07
CA SER A 128 -40.60 26.97 -19.42
C SER A 128 -41.83 26.95 -20.35
N ILE A 129 -42.61 25.86 -20.32
CA ILE A 129 -43.85 25.72 -21.09
C ILE A 129 -44.93 26.71 -20.61
N ILE A 130 -45.15 26.82 -19.30
CA ILE A 130 -46.15 27.72 -18.71
C ILE A 130 -45.81 29.19 -18.98
N GLY A 131 -44.53 29.56 -18.87
CA GLY A 131 -44.02 30.89 -19.19
C GLY A 131 -44.22 31.27 -20.65
N ALA A 132 -44.04 30.32 -21.58
CA ALA A 132 -44.29 30.52 -23.00
C ALA A 132 -45.80 30.69 -23.35
N LEU A 133 -46.70 30.16 -22.51
CA LEU A 133 -48.15 30.18 -22.73
C LEU A 133 -48.90 31.29 -21.97
N GLY A 134 -48.22 32.05 -21.10
CA GLY A 134 -48.81 33.18 -20.37
C GLY A 134 -49.90 32.80 -19.35
N THR A 135 -49.92 31.56 -18.86
CA THR A 135 -50.97 31.05 -17.95
C THR A 135 -50.63 31.28 -16.47
N GLY A 136 -51.64 31.64 -15.65
CA GLY A 136 -51.50 32.28 -14.32
C GLY A 136 -51.06 31.43 -13.12
N ASN A 137 -50.36 30.31 -13.29
CA ASN A 137 -49.92 29.44 -12.18
C ASN A 137 -48.41 29.53 -11.83
N LEU A 138 -47.70 30.53 -12.34
CA LEU A 138 -46.24 30.65 -12.25
C LEU A 138 -45.69 30.73 -10.80
N GLY A 139 -46.40 31.38 -9.88
CA GLY A 139 -45.95 31.56 -8.48
C GLY A 139 -45.86 30.27 -7.65
N ASN A 140 -46.77 29.32 -7.88
CA ASN A 140 -46.78 28.02 -7.19
C ASN A 140 -45.65 27.10 -7.68
N HIS A 141 -45.23 27.22 -8.95
CA HIS A 141 -44.11 26.46 -9.49
C HIS A 141 -42.76 27.05 -9.06
N ILE A 142 -42.64 28.37 -8.96
CA ILE A 142 -41.41 29.03 -8.46
C ILE A 142 -41.15 28.66 -6.99
N SER A 143 -42.18 28.73 -6.14
CA SER A 143 -42.04 28.38 -4.72
C SER A 143 -41.67 26.91 -4.49
N LYS A 144 -42.28 25.98 -5.23
CA LYS A 144 -41.90 24.55 -5.21
C LYS A 144 -40.47 24.32 -5.68
N ASN A 145 -40.02 24.99 -6.73
CA ASN A 145 -38.66 24.83 -7.25
C ASN A 145 -37.61 25.35 -6.25
N ASN A 146 -37.88 26.47 -5.59
CA ASN A 146 -36.99 27.01 -4.54
C ASN A 146 -36.88 26.04 -3.36
N ALA A 147 -37.99 25.42 -2.94
CA ALA A 147 -37.98 24.42 -1.86
C ALA A 147 -37.20 23.14 -2.24
N LEU A 148 -37.25 22.73 -3.51
CA LEU A 148 -36.47 21.59 -4.01
C LEU A 148 -34.97 21.88 -4.08
N HIS A 149 -34.56 23.09 -4.47
CA HIS A 149 -33.14 23.48 -4.44
C HIS A 149 -32.59 23.61 -3.01
N GLU A 150 -33.41 24.08 -2.06
CA GLU A 150 -33.03 24.05 -0.65
C GLU A 150 -32.83 22.60 -0.17
N LEU A 151 -33.76 21.71 -0.51
CA LEU A 151 -33.63 20.28 -0.18
C LEU A 151 -32.43 19.63 -0.86
N GLU A 152 -32.14 19.96 -2.12
CA GLU A 152 -30.94 19.52 -2.85
C GLU A 152 -29.67 19.93 -2.09
N TYR A 153 -29.60 21.19 -1.66
CA TYR A 153 -28.47 21.72 -0.89
C TYR A 153 -28.31 21.00 0.46
N GLN A 154 -29.40 20.82 1.20
CA GLN A 154 -29.38 20.10 2.49
C GLN A 154 -28.97 18.62 2.33
N LEU A 155 -29.44 17.95 1.27
CA LEU A 155 -29.06 16.57 0.97
C LEU A 155 -27.57 16.47 0.59
N GLN A 156 -27.06 17.43 -0.19
CA GLN A 156 -25.64 17.48 -0.55
C GLN A 156 -24.77 17.68 0.69
N MET A 157 -25.11 18.64 1.56
CA MET A 157 -24.40 18.85 2.83
C MET A 157 -24.43 17.60 3.72
N GLY A 158 -25.58 16.92 3.82
CA GLY A 158 -25.71 15.70 4.60
C GLY A 158 -24.91 14.52 4.03
N ILE A 159 -24.78 14.42 2.70
CA ILE A 159 -23.90 13.44 2.06
C ILE A 159 -22.43 13.75 2.37
N ASP A 160 -22.05 15.04 2.31
CA ASP A 160 -20.67 15.46 2.57
C ASP A 160 -20.28 15.22 4.05
N GLU A 161 -21.18 15.47 5.00
CA GLU A 161 -20.98 15.15 6.42
C GLU A 161 -20.83 13.63 6.65
N LEU A 162 -21.66 12.81 5.98
CA LEU A 162 -21.53 11.36 6.09
C LEU A 162 -20.22 10.85 5.49
N LYS A 163 -19.78 11.43 4.37
CA LYS A 163 -18.48 11.11 3.77
C LYS A 163 -17.36 11.42 4.77
N ASP A 164 -17.34 12.61 5.37
CA ASP A 164 -16.34 13.00 6.37
C ASP A 164 -16.31 12.06 7.59
N LYS A 165 -17.47 11.59 8.06
CA LYS A 165 -17.55 10.61 9.16
C LYS A 165 -17.03 9.22 8.77
N ILE A 166 -17.43 8.72 7.60
CA ILE A 166 -16.94 7.43 7.06
C ILE A 166 -15.42 7.50 6.90
N GLU A 167 -14.95 8.58 6.30
CA GLU A 167 -13.57 8.91 6.04
C GLU A 167 -12.74 8.87 7.34
N LYS A 168 -13.12 9.64 8.35
CA LYS A 168 -12.37 9.68 9.61
C LYS A 168 -12.45 8.36 10.39
N LEU A 169 -13.55 7.61 10.27
CA LEU A 169 -13.68 6.29 10.87
C LEU A 169 -12.76 5.25 10.24
N GLU A 170 -12.74 5.17 8.91
CA GLU A 170 -11.87 4.25 8.18
C GLU A 170 -10.39 4.57 8.43
N TRP A 171 -10.02 5.85 8.52
CA TRP A 171 -8.65 6.24 8.86
C TRP A 171 -8.28 5.91 10.30
N PHE A 172 -9.17 6.19 11.25
CA PHE A 172 -8.92 5.84 12.64
C PHE A 172 -8.63 4.34 12.77
N VAL A 173 -9.43 3.48 12.13
CA VAL A 173 -9.21 2.03 12.13
C VAL A 173 -7.88 1.65 11.50
N LEU A 174 -7.53 2.23 10.35
CA LEU A 174 -6.26 1.97 9.68
C LEU A 174 -5.08 2.30 10.61
N GLN A 175 -5.12 3.47 11.26
CA GLN A 175 -4.05 3.91 12.16
C GLN A 175 -3.89 2.98 13.37
N VAL A 176 -4.98 2.62 14.05
CA VAL A 176 -4.91 1.90 15.33
C VAL A 176 -4.77 0.38 15.19
N SER A 177 -5.01 -0.18 13.99
CA SER A 177 -4.96 -1.63 13.75
C SER A 177 -3.59 -2.26 13.94
N GLN A 178 -2.52 -1.44 13.89
CA GLN A 178 -1.14 -1.90 13.94
C GLN A 178 -0.54 -1.82 15.36
N TYR A 179 -1.17 -1.07 16.28
CA TYR A 179 -0.59 -0.78 17.58
C TYR A 179 -0.57 -1.98 18.53
N PHE A 180 0.39 -1.98 19.44
CA PHE A 180 0.52 -2.81 20.64
C PHE A 180 0.81 -4.30 20.39
N SER A 181 0.78 -4.78 19.15
CA SER A 181 0.78 -6.23 18.86
C SER A 181 2.08 -6.93 19.26
N ASP A 182 3.23 -6.33 18.95
CA ASP A 182 4.57 -6.78 19.28
C ASP A 182 4.89 -6.56 20.76
N SER A 183 4.50 -5.42 21.32
CA SER A 183 4.63 -5.13 22.73
C SER A 183 3.84 -6.13 23.60
N LEU A 184 2.60 -6.48 23.21
CA LEU A 184 1.81 -7.52 23.87
C LEU A 184 2.45 -8.92 23.74
N GLN A 185 3.14 -9.20 22.64
CA GLN A 185 3.92 -10.42 22.50
C GLN A 185 5.07 -10.47 23.51
N VAL A 186 5.81 -9.37 23.70
CA VAL A 186 6.88 -9.27 24.70
C VAL A 186 6.33 -9.47 26.12
N LEU A 187 5.19 -8.84 26.46
CA LEU A 187 4.53 -9.02 27.76
C LEU A 187 4.11 -10.49 27.99
N SER A 188 3.52 -11.13 26.98
CA SER A 188 3.13 -12.55 27.04
C SER A 188 4.34 -13.46 27.26
N LEU A 189 5.45 -13.20 26.55
CA LEU A 189 6.70 -13.93 26.72
C LEU A 189 7.32 -13.70 28.10
N ALA A 190 7.21 -12.51 28.67
CA ALA A 190 7.67 -12.22 30.03
C ALA A 190 6.87 -13.01 31.09
N ILE A 191 5.55 -13.13 30.93
CA ILE A 191 4.69 -13.94 31.82
C ILE A 191 5.07 -15.43 31.71
N GLN A 192 5.30 -15.92 30.49
CA GLN A 192 5.80 -17.28 30.27
C GLN A 192 7.17 -17.46 30.94
N GLY A 193 8.07 -16.51 30.76
CA GLY A 193 9.40 -16.52 31.38
C GLY A 193 9.35 -16.58 32.89
N ALA A 194 8.54 -15.73 33.54
CA ALA A 194 8.35 -15.78 34.99
C ALA A 194 7.86 -17.15 35.48
N THR A 195 6.92 -17.76 34.75
CA THR A 195 6.40 -19.10 35.04
C THR A 195 7.48 -20.18 34.91
N GLN A 196 8.32 -20.09 33.89
CA GLN A 196 9.40 -21.06 33.65
C GLN A 196 10.56 -20.89 34.64
N LEU A 197 10.97 -19.66 34.93
CA LEU A 197 12.01 -19.35 35.90
C LEU A 197 11.64 -19.82 37.32
N SER A 198 10.34 -19.85 37.67
CA SER A 198 9.87 -20.38 38.95
C SER A 198 10.17 -21.87 39.17
N LYS A 199 10.51 -22.61 38.10
CA LYS A 199 10.79 -24.05 38.11
C LYS A 199 12.28 -24.38 38.11
N ILE A 200 13.16 -23.38 38.07
CA ILE A 200 14.61 -23.60 38.04
C ILE A 200 15.07 -24.25 39.34
N ILE A 201 15.92 -25.26 39.20
CA ILE A 201 16.57 -25.97 40.32
C ILE A 201 18.05 -25.60 40.32
N VAL A 202 18.59 -25.28 41.50
CA VAL A 202 20.02 -24.99 41.70
C VAL A 202 20.65 -26.14 42.46
N ASP A 203 21.76 -26.69 41.97
CA ASP A 203 22.48 -27.75 42.69
C ASP A 203 23.46 -27.19 43.75
N ASN A 204 24.02 -28.10 44.54
CA ASN A 204 25.01 -27.78 45.57
C ASN A 204 26.34 -27.23 45.01
N ASN A 205 26.57 -27.35 43.69
CA ASN A 205 27.76 -26.84 42.99
C ASN A 205 27.52 -25.48 42.34
N GLY A 206 26.36 -24.85 42.54
CA GLY A 206 26.07 -23.54 41.97
C GLY A 206 25.78 -23.56 40.48
N ASN A 207 25.35 -24.69 39.93
CA ASN A 207 24.81 -24.75 38.59
C ASN A 207 23.28 -24.63 38.67
N TYR A 208 22.70 -23.79 37.84
CA TYR A 208 21.25 -23.75 37.65
C TYR A 208 20.88 -24.65 36.48
N TYR A 209 19.90 -25.52 36.69
CA TYR A 209 19.42 -26.47 35.69
C TYR A 209 18.05 -26.03 35.20
N VAL A 210 17.95 -25.93 33.89
CA VAL A 210 16.70 -25.72 33.14
C VAL A 210 16.12 -27.06 32.65
N ASP A 211 16.46 -28.17 33.31
CA ASP A 211 16.10 -29.51 32.82
C ASP A 211 14.56 -29.68 32.87
N GLY A 212 13.93 -29.73 31.70
CA GLY A 212 12.46 -29.69 31.54
C GLY A 212 11.82 -28.30 31.59
N VAL A 213 12.61 -27.23 31.69
CA VAL A 213 12.17 -25.82 31.62
C VAL A 213 12.36 -25.31 30.19
N ASP A 214 11.26 -24.93 29.54
CA ASP A 214 11.30 -24.34 28.21
C ASP A 214 11.91 -22.94 28.29
N MET A 215 13.07 -22.73 27.67
CA MET A 215 13.77 -21.44 27.59
C MET A 215 13.58 -20.73 26.24
N THR A 216 12.82 -21.31 25.31
CA THR A 216 12.59 -20.73 23.98
C THR A 216 11.89 -19.38 24.05
N TRP A 217 11.18 -19.09 25.14
CA TRP A 217 10.59 -17.78 25.40
C TRP A 217 11.65 -16.67 25.47
N PHE A 218 12.83 -16.95 26.03
CA PHE A 218 13.87 -15.94 26.24
C PHE A 218 14.51 -15.55 24.91
N ASP A 219 14.81 -16.54 24.05
CA ASP A 219 15.29 -16.30 22.69
C ASP A 219 14.24 -15.57 21.86
N LYS A 220 12.97 -15.98 21.94
CA LYS A 220 11.86 -15.28 21.26
C LYS A 220 11.74 -13.84 21.73
N MET A 221 11.79 -13.60 23.03
CA MET A 221 11.65 -12.25 23.62
C MET A 221 12.80 -11.34 23.18
N LYS A 222 14.03 -11.88 23.14
CA LYS A 222 15.20 -11.15 22.65
C LYS A 222 15.10 -10.81 21.16
N ASN A 223 14.53 -11.72 20.37
CA ASN A 223 14.40 -11.58 18.93
C ASN A 223 13.14 -10.84 18.47
N THR A 224 12.16 -10.56 19.35
CA THR A 224 11.02 -9.71 19.01
C THR A 224 11.52 -8.27 18.79
N THR A 225 11.46 -7.80 17.55
CA THR A 225 11.69 -6.40 17.20
C THR A 225 10.46 -5.58 17.59
N LEU A 226 10.67 -4.50 18.33
CA LEU A 226 9.62 -3.52 18.62
C LEU A 226 9.60 -2.50 17.49
N LYS A 227 8.48 -2.39 16.80
CA LYS A 227 8.27 -1.44 15.70
C LYS A 227 7.51 -0.26 16.27
N ASN A 228 8.24 0.81 16.56
CA ASN A 228 7.61 2.01 17.10
C ASN A 228 6.69 2.65 16.05
N HIS A 229 5.39 2.51 16.26
CA HIS A 229 4.35 3.16 15.49
C HIS A 229 4.07 4.57 16.07
N ASP A 230 5.11 5.42 16.01
CA ASP A 230 4.98 6.83 16.36
C ASP A 230 4.24 7.56 15.23
N LEU A 231 3.00 7.97 15.51
CA LEU A 231 2.39 9.03 14.74
C LEU A 231 3.09 10.32 15.12
N ASN A 232 4.19 10.61 14.42
CA ASN A 232 4.49 12.00 14.09
C ASN A 232 3.17 12.57 13.58
N PRO A 233 2.60 13.63 14.19
CA PRO A 233 1.29 14.12 13.81
C PRO A 233 1.31 14.46 12.33
N ILE A 234 0.87 13.51 11.52
CA ILE A 234 0.58 13.64 10.11
C ILE A 234 -0.35 14.83 10.08
N ASP A 235 0.15 15.87 9.44
CA ASP A 235 -0.35 17.24 9.49
C ASP A 235 -1.88 17.24 9.56
N LYS A 236 -2.44 17.78 10.64
CA LYS A 236 -3.90 17.91 10.90
C LYS A 236 -4.65 18.65 9.77
N SER A 237 -3.96 19.03 8.70
CA SER A 237 -4.45 19.69 7.50
C SER A 237 -4.54 18.82 6.24
N LEU A 238 -4.04 17.57 6.25
CA LEU A 238 -4.14 16.67 5.08
C LEU A 238 -5.58 16.12 4.97
N SER A 239 -6.20 16.23 3.79
CA SER A 239 -7.47 15.52 3.53
C SER A 239 -7.21 14.01 3.57
N PHE A 240 -8.18 13.17 3.93
CA PHE A 240 -7.89 11.74 4.02
C PHE A 240 -7.66 11.09 2.66
N SER A 241 -8.17 11.68 1.58
CA SER A 241 -7.76 11.34 0.21
C SER A 241 -6.25 11.50 0.01
N GLU A 242 -5.65 12.55 0.57
CA GLU A 242 -4.21 12.79 0.53
C GLU A 242 -3.44 11.76 1.35
N GLY A 243 -3.85 11.57 2.62
CA GLY A 243 -3.19 10.63 3.52
C GLY A 243 -3.22 9.18 3.00
N ARG A 244 -4.37 8.73 2.49
CA ARG A 244 -4.50 7.38 1.90
C ARG A 244 -3.67 7.21 0.66
N PHE A 245 -3.70 8.17 -0.26
CA PHE A 245 -2.93 8.05 -1.48
C PHE A 245 -1.42 8.13 -1.23
N ILE A 246 -0.98 8.96 -0.28
CA ILE A 246 0.42 8.95 0.19
C ILE A 246 0.77 7.56 0.74
N ASN A 247 -0.05 6.98 1.62
CA ASN A 247 0.19 5.65 2.15
C ASN A 247 0.27 4.60 1.03
N THR A 248 -0.67 4.62 0.08
CA THR A 248 -0.63 3.74 -1.10
C THR A 248 0.68 3.90 -1.87
N LEU A 249 1.13 5.14 -2.10
CA LEU A 249 2.38 5.39 -2.82
C LEU A 249 3.61 4.81 -2.10
N GLN A 250 3.62 4.90 -0.77
CA GLN A 250 4.69 4.35 0.07
C GLN A 250 4.65 2.82 0.12
N VAL A 251 3.49 2.23 0.36
CA VAL A 251 3.35 0.78 0.58
C VAL A 251 3.46 0.01 -0.74
N ALA A 252 2.71 0.43 -1.76
CA ALA A 252 2.64 -0.29 -3.03
C ALA A 252 3.87 -0.08 -3.92
N TYR A 253 4.48 1.11 -3.87
CA TYR A 253 5.56 1.50 -4.80
C TYR A 253 6.86 1.95 -4.13
N GLY A 254 6.92 2.15 -2.80
CA GLY A 254 8.17 2.45 -2.09
C GLY A 254 8.63 3.90 -2.12
N PHE A 255 7.80 4.83 -2.61
CA PHE A 255 8.12 6.26 -2.55
C PHE A 255 8.21 6.73 -1.10
N ASN A 256 9.05 7.71 -0.80
CA ASN A 256 9.03 8.32 0.53
C ASN A 256 7.91 9.37 0.63
N GLU A 257 7.70 9.92 1.84
CA GLU A 257 6.64 10.89 2.09
C GLU A 257 6.76 12.15 1.21
N THR A 258 7.98 12.64 0.99
CA THR A 258 8.20 13.87 0.20
C THR A 258 7.88 13.63 -1.28
N GLU A 259 8.35 12.51 -1.84
CA GLU A 259 8.03 12.10 -3.22
C GLU A 259 6.52 11.91 -3.38
N SER A 260 5.89 11.21 -2.43
CA SER A 260 4.44 10.94 -2.44
C SER A 260 3.60 12.21 -2.42
N LYS A 261 3.98 13.19 -1.59
CA LYS A 261 3.34 14.51 -1.55
C LYS A 261 3.49 15.27 -2.87
N ILE A 262 4.63 15.16 -3.54
CA ILE A 262 4.84 15.78 -4.87
C ILE A 262 3.91 15.14 -5.91
N ILE A 263 3.80 13.81 -5.90
CA ILE A 263 2.91 13.07 -6.80
C ILE A 263 1.45 13.45 -6.55
N TYR A 264 1.02 13.52 -5.29
CA TYR A 264 -0.34 13.95 -4.93
C TYR A 264 -0.63 15.40 -5.37
N ASP A 265 0.26 16.34 -5.03
CA ASP A 265 0.12 17.76 -5.40
C ASP A 265 0.07 17.94 -6.93
N LEU A 266 0.79 17.10 -7.69
CA LEU A 266 0.71 17.09 -9.15
C LEU A 266 -0.70 16.75 -9.63
N TYR A 267 -1.29 15.66 -9.12
CA TYR A 267 -2.65 15.28 -9.48
C TYR A 267 -3.66 16.36 -9.10
N GLU A 268 -3.60 16.89 -7.87
CA GLU A 268 -4.53 17.93 -7.41
C GLU A 268 -4.43 19.21 -8.27
N LYS A 269 -3.22 19.63 -8.66
CA LYS A 269 -3.05 20.76 -9.58
C LYS A 269 -3.65 20.50 -10.95
N LEU A 270 -3.47 19.30 -11.50
CA LEU A 270 -4.09 18.89 -12.78
C LEU A 270 -5.61 18.86 -12.67
N ARG A 271 -6.14 18.30 -11.58
CA ARG A 271 -7.58 18.20 -11.28
C ARG A 271 -8.21 19.58 -11.16
N ASN A 272 -7.59 20.48 -10.41
CA ASN A 272 -8.06 21.86 -10.27
C ASN A 272 -8.04 22.62 -11.61
N LYS A 273 -7.08 22.31 -12.49
CA LYS A 273 -6.95 22.98 -13.79
C LYS A 273 -7.89 22.43 -14.87
N TYR A 274 -8.12 21.12 -14.89
CA TYR A 274 -8.76 20.44 -16.03
C TYR A 274 -10.01 19.61 -15.67
N GLY A 275 -10.29 19.41 -14.38
CA GLY A 275 -11.30 18.46 -13.90
C GLY A 275 -10.81 17.00 -13.94
N ALA A 276 -11.46 16.12 -13.17
CA ALA A 276 -11.00 14.74 -12.93
C ALA A 276 -10.73 13.94 -14.21
N LYS A 277 -11.65 13.94 -15.18
CA LYS A 277 -11.50 13.14 -16.42
C LYS A 277 -10.18 13.42 -17.14
N LYS A 278 -9.88 14.70 -17.39
CA LYS A 278 -8.66 15.09 -18.10
C LYS A 278 -7.43 14.99 -17.19
N ALA A 279 -7.58 15.32 -15.91
CA ALA A 279 -6.50 15.19 -14.94
C ALA A 279 -5.98 13.76 -14.82
N ASN A 280 -6.86 12.75 -14.77
CA ASN A 280 -6.47 11.33 -14.76
C ASN A 280 -5.53 11.02 -15.94
N ILE A 281 -5.94 11.36 -17.16
CA ILE A 281 -5.18 11.03 -18.38
C ILE A 281 -3.83 11.74 -18.39
N GLU A 282 -3.80 13.05 -18.12
CA GLU A 282 -2.55 13.82 -18.11
C GLU A 282 -1.61 13.35 -16.99
N PHE A 283 -2.15 13.06 -15.81
CA PHE A 283 -1.39 12.55 -14.68
C PHE A 283 -0.75 11.20 -15.00
N ILE A 284 -1.54 10.23 -15.48
CA ILE A 284 -1.08 8.89 -15.85
C ILE A 284 0.05 8.98 -16.88
N ARG A 285 -0.10 9.83 -17.91
CA ARG A 285 0.92 10.04 -18.94
C ARG A 285 2.22 10.61 -18.37
N LEU A 286 2.12 11.64 -17.53
CA LEU A 286 3.29 12.25 -16.88
C LEU A 286 4.04 11.24 -15.99
N MET A 287 3.31 10.37 -15.28
CA MET A 287 3.92 9.34 -14.44
C MET A 287 4.59 8.22 -15.23
N ALA A 288 4.17 7.99 -16.48
CA ALA A 288 4.76 7.00 -17.37
C ALA A 288 5.96 7.51 -18.18
N GLU A 289 5.92 8.77 -18.65
CA GLU A 289 6.75 9.22 -19.78
C GLU A 289 8.26 9.29 -19.54
N ILE A 290 8.68 9.33 -18.28
CA ILE A 290 10.10 9.34 -17.91
C ILE A 290 10.76 7.97 -18.18
N SER A 291 10.01 6.88 -18.05
CA SER A 291 10.48 5.52 -18.36
C SER A 291 10.02 5.06 -19.75
N TYR A 292 8.85 5.51 -20.20
CA TYR A 292 8.21 5.05 -21.43
C TYR A 292 7.99 6.19 -22.42
N SER A 293 8.76 6.21 -23.51
CA SER A 293 8.62 7.20 -24.59
C SER A 293 9.06 6.62 -25.92
N GLY A 294 8.89 7.38 -27.00
CA GLY A 294 9.25 6.94 -28.35
C GLY A 294 8.05 6.73 -29.25
N ILE A 295 8.32 6.45 -30.53
CA ILE A 295 7.29 6.38 -31.58
C ILE A 295 6.22 5.33 -31.25
N SER A 296 6.62 4.14 -30.77
CA SER A 296 5.67 3.08 -30.40
C SER A 296 4.74 3.51 -29.27
N TRP A 297 5.29 4.12 -28.21
CA TRP A 297 4.53 4.59 -27.06
C TRP A 297 3.66 5.82 -27.37
N TYR A 298 4.06 6.65 -28.33
CA TYR A 298 3.24 7.74 -28.83
C TYR A 298 1.94 7.23 -29.47
N TYR A 299 2.02 6.26 -30.38
CA TYR A 299 0.83 5.73 -31.03
C TYR A 299 -0.05 4.87 -30.13
N THR A 300 0.56 4.25 -29.11
CA THR A 300 -0.08 3.27 -28.22
C THR A 300 -0.72 3.91 -27.00
N ALA A 301 0.03 4.77 -26.31
CA ALA A 301 -0.35 5.35 -25.04
C ALA A 301 -0.56 6.88 -25.12
N GLY A 302 -0.22 7.50 -26.24
CA GLY A 302 -0.21 8.96 -26.37
C GLY A 302 0.92 9.63 -25.59
N LEU A 303 2.02 8.90 -25.32
CA LEU A 303 3.21 9.40 -24.63
C LEU A 303 4.13 10.15 -25.61
N PRO A 304 5.06 11.01 -25.14
CA PRO A 304 5.94 11.76 -26.03
C PRO A 304 6.77 10.85 -26.97
N SER A 305 6.79 11.17 -28.26
CA SER A 305 7.60 10.43 -29.25
C SER A 305 9.09 10.75 -29.18
N GLN A 306 9.44 11.95 -28.71
CA GLN A 306 10.79 12.42 -28.47
C GLN A 306 10.77 13.44 -27.32
N LYS A 307 11.93 13.68 -26.69
CA LYS A 307 12.12 14.74 -25.69
C LYS A 307 11.15 14.64 -24.50
N ALA A 308 10.85 13.42 -24.05
CA ALA A 308 9.94 13.17 -22.94
C ALA A 308 10.36 13.92 -21.66
N GLU A 309 11.66 13.95 -21.35
CA GLU A 309 12.15 14.71 -20.19
C GLU A 309 11.91 16.22 -20.31
N GLU A 310 12.12 16.81 -21.49
CA GLU A 310 11.82 18.23 -21.72
C GLU A 310 10.32 18.51 -21.60
N HIS A 311 9.48 17.58 -22.09
CA HIS A 311 8.03 17.65 -21.96
C HIS A 311 7.59 17.61 -20.50
N PHE A 312 8.07 16.63 -19.73
CA PHE A 312 7.78 16.47 -18.30
C PHE A 312 8.14 17.74 -17.53
N VAL A 313 9.37 18.24 -17.70
CA VAL A 313 9.87 19.44 -17.02
C VAL A 313 9.02 20.66 -17.38
N LYS A 314 8.62 20.79 -18.65
CA LYS A 314 7.76 21.89 -19.10
C LYS A 314 6.38 21.83 -18.45
N GLU A 315 5.74 20.67 -18.42
CA GLU A 315 4.40 20.54 -17.84
C GLU A 315 4.41 20.73 -16.32
N MET A 316 5.41 20.19 -15.62
CA MET A 316 5.62 20.44 -14.18
C MET A 316 5.83 21.93 -13.89
N ASN A 317 6.65 22.63 -14.70
CA ASN A 317 6.84 24.08 -14.57
C ASN A 317 5.54 24.86 -14.82
N ASN A 318 4.74 24.46 -15.81
CA ASN A 318 3.43 25.08 -16.09
C ASN A 318 2.43 24.93 -14.93
N LEU A 319 2.62 23.94 -14.06
CA LEU A 319 1.82 23.71 -12.86
C LEU A 319 2.43 24.38 -11.61
N GLY A 320 3.58 25.03 -11.75
CA GLY A 320 4.23 25.82 -10.70
C GLY A 320 5.24 25.06 -9.85
N PHE A 321 5.61 23.83 -10.23
CA PHE A 321 6.72 23.12 -9.58
C PHE A 321 8.06 23.81 -9.86
N LYS A 322 9.03 23.59 -8.97
CA LYS A 322 10.40 24.14 -9.07
C LYS A 322 11.39 23.02 -9.33
N ASP A 323 12.50 23.35 -9.99
CA ASP A 323 13.52 22.39 -10.42
C ASP A 323 13.92 21.36 -9.34
N PRO A 324 14.15 21.71 -8.05
CA PRO A 324 14.51 20.71 -7.05
C PRO A 324 13.45 19.61 -6.84
N LYS A 325 12.15 19.96 -6.91
CA LYS A 325 11.05 18.98 -6.80
C LYS A 325 10.93 18.15 -8.08
N ILE A 326 11.13 18.78 -9.24
CA ILE A 326 11.06 18.13 -10.56
C ILE A 326 12.19 17.10 -10.69
N ASP A 327 13.41 17.46 -10.32
CA ASP A 327 14.57 16.56 -10.36
C ASP A 327 14.43 15.41 -9.36
N LEU A 328 13.87 15.69 -8.16
CA LEU A 328 13.60 14.67 -7.16
C LEU A 328 12.63 13.61 -7.71
N ILE A 329 11.47 14.04 -8.23
CA ILE A 329 10.47 13.07 -8.70
C ILE A 329 10.93 12.31 -9.94
N LYS A 330 11.65 12.95 -10.87
CA LYS A 330 12.23 12.25 -12.03
C LYS A 330 13.17 11.13 -11.61
N LYS A 331 14.09 11.41 -10.67
CA LYS A 331 15.02 10.41 -10.15
C LYS A 331 14.28 9.29 -9.43
N ALA A 332 13.27 9.63 -8.63
CA ALA A 332 12.46 8.64 -7.93
C ALA A 332 11.74 7.70 -8.92
N LEU A 333 11.09 8.24 -9.97
CA LEU A 333 10.41 7.42 -10.99
C LEU A 333 11.38 6.49 -11.74
N VAL A 334 12.56 6.99 -12.14
CA VAL A 334 13.58 6.17 -12.81
C VAL A 334 14.11 5.06 -11.90
N ASN A 335 14.38 5.39 -10.63
CA ASN A 335 14.89 4.39 -9.68
C ASN A 335 13.79 3.38 -9.33
N GLN A 336 12.55 3.82 -9.12
CA GLN A 336 11.44 2.94 -8.81
C GLN A 336 11.24 1.89 -9.92
N HIS A 337 11.21 2.32 -11.18
CA HIS A 337 11.14 1.46 -12.36
C HIS A 337 12.31 0.45 -12.46
N LYS A 338 13.54 0.90 -12.19
CA LYS A 338 14.73 0.05 -12.32
C LYS A 338 14.85 -1.01 -11.24
N TYR A 339 14.37 -0.71 -10.03
CA TYR A 339 14.57 -1.55 -8.86
C TYR A 339 13.33 -2.38 -8.48
N SER A 340 12.14 -2.06 -9.01
CA SER A 340 10.89 -2.77 -8.68
C SER A 340 10.99 -4.28 -8.89
N GLY A 341 11.57 -4.70 -10.02
CA GLY A 341 11.69 -6.11 -10.39
C GLY A 341 12.80 -6.88 -9.68
N LEU A 342 13.60 -6.19 -8.86
CA LEU A 342 14.61 -6.85 -8.04
C LEU A 342 13.97 -7.45 -6.79
N VAL A 343 14.55 -8.55 -6.31
CA VAL A 343 14.01 -9.27 -5.16
C VAL A 343 14.35 -8.52 -3.87
N ALA A 344 13.32 -8.13 -3.12
CA ALA A 344 13.48 -7.50 -1.81
C ALA A 344 14.30 -8.38 -0.85
N ILE A 345 15.14 -7.73 -0.04
CA ILE A 345 15.79 -8.36 1.11
C ILE A 345 14.78 -8.46 2.24
N LYS A 346 14.57 -9.66 2.78
CA LYS A 346 13.67 -9.93 3.91
C LYS A 346 14.50 -10.14 5.16
N GLU A 347 14.00 -9.71 6.32
CA GLU A 347 14.66 -9.96 7.61
C GLU A 347 14.89 -11.46 7.89
N SER A 348 14.07 -12.33 7.31
CA SER A 348 14.19 -13.79 7.42
C SER A 348 15.25 -14.41 6.50
N ASP A 349 15.83 -13.65 5.59
CA ASP A 349 16.82 -14.17 4.65
C ASP A 349 18.12 -14.56 5.37
N SER A 350 18.70 -15.71 4.99
CA SER A 350 20.03 -16.06 5.47
C SER A 350 21.08 -15.14 4.85
N LYS A 351 22.26 -15.07 5.46
CA LYS A 351 23.36 -14.25 4.94
C LYS A 351 23.71 -14.59 3.50
N GLU A 352 23.67 -15.87 3.14
CA GLU A 352 23.95 -16.36 1.79
C GLU A 352 22.89 -15.87 0.79
N ILE A 353 21.61 -15.88 1.18
CA ILE A 353 20.50 -15.39 0.34
C ILE A 353 20.61 -13.87 0.14
N VAL A 354 20.96 -13.13 1.19
CA VAL A 354 21.18 -11.67 1.08
C VAL A 354 22.31 -11.38 0.10
N GLU A 355 23.42 -12.10 0.19
CA GLU A 355 24.56 -11.94 -0.73
C GLU A 355 24.18 -12.25 -2.18
N GLU A 356 23.40 -13.31 -2.42
CA GLU A 356 22.90 -13.66 -3.75
C GLU A 356 22.02 -12.55 -4.34
N LYS A 357 21.04 -12.04 -3.57
CA LYS A 357 20.16 -10.96 -4.01
C LYS A 357 20.93 -9.68 -4.33
N LEU A 358 21.91 -9.33 -3.50
CA LEU A 358 22.76 -8.16 -3.72
C LEU A 358 23.63 -8.30 -4.96
N ASN A 359 24.16 -9.51 -5.25
CA ASN A 359 24.93 -9.76 -6.46
C ASN A 359 24.07 -9.65 -7.72
N ILE A 360 22.85 -10.20 -7.71
CA ILE A 360 21.89 -10.06 -8.81
C ILE A 360 21.55 -8.58 -9.04
N ALA A 361 21.26 -7.85 -7.97
CA ALA A 361 20.95 -6.43 -8.03
C ALA A 361 22.14 -5.60 -8.55
N ALA A 362 23.36 -5.90 -8.12
CA ALA A 362 24.57 -5.24 -8.60
C ALA A 362 24.81 -5.45 -10.11
N ASP A 363 24.58 -6.68 -10.59
CA ASP A 363 24.71 -7.02 -12.02
C ASP A 363 23.65 -6.29 -12.84
N ALA A 364 22.39 -6.32 -12.41
CA ALA A 364 21.28 -5.68 -13.10
C ALA A 364 21.43 -4.15 -13.19
N ILE A 365 21.88 -3.50 -12.11
CA ILE A 365 21.92 -2.04 -12.03
C ILE A 365 23.23 -1.45 -12.56
N PHE A 366 24.36 -2.08 -12.24
CA PHE A 366 25.70 -1.55 -12.54
C PHE A 366 26.50 -2.38 -13.53
N GLY A 367 26.01 -3.57 -13.93
CA GLY A 367 26.77 -4.51 -14.75
C GLY A 367 27.97 -5.11 -14.01
N ILE A 368 27.89 -5.22 -12.69
CA ILE A 368 28.97 -5.72 -11.82
C ILE A 368 28.47 -6.98 -11.11
N SER A 369 29.09 -8.13 -11.40
CA SER A 369 28.60 -9.44 -10.96
C SER A 369 28.72 -9.71 -9.45
N SER A 370 29.44 -8.86 -8.70
CA SER A 370 29.64 -9.01 -7.26
C SER A 370 29.40 -7.69 -6.55
N PHE A 371 28.47 -7.69 -5.60
CA PHE A 371 28.19 -6.55 -4.73
C PHE A 371 29.45 -6.04 -4.03
N ASN A 372 30.36 -6.94 -3.65
CA ASN A 372 31.59 -6.59 -2.95
C ASN A 372 32.54 -5.73 -3.80
N GLU A 373 32.43 -5.78 -5.13
CA GLU A 373 33.24 -5.02 -6.08
C GLU A 373 32.73 -3.59 -6.30
N LEU A 374 31.50 -3.28 -5.86
CA LEU A 374 30.96 -1.93 -5.88
C LEU A 374 31.74 -1.00 -4.93
N ASP A 375 31.87 0.27 -5.32
CA ASP A 375 32.35 1.30 -4.42
C ASP A 375 31.36 1.60 -3.29
N THR A 376 31.79 2.33 -2.26
CA THR A 376 30.95 2.62 -1.09
C THR A 376 29.65 3.32 -1.47
N GLN A 377 29.68 4.27 -2.41
CA GLN A 377 28.50 5.03 -2.80
C GLN A 377 27.51 4.16 -3.59
N GLN A 378 28.02 3.30 -4.47
CA GLN A 378 27.21 2.34 -5.22
C GLN A 378 26.54 1.31 -4.29
N LYS A 379 27.25 0.84 -3.25
CA LYS A 379 26.69 -0.07 -2.25
C LYS A 379 25.54 0.58 -1.48
N GLU A 380 25.79 1.76 -0.91
CA GLU A 380 24.77 2.53 -0.17
C GLU A 380 23.54 2.81 -1.04
N GLN A 381 23.76 3.22 -2.29
CA GLN A 381 22.66 3.46 -3.23
C GLN A 381 21.88 2.18 -3.54
N LEU A 382 22.57 1.06 -3.80
CA LEU A 382 21.91 -0.20 -4.14
C LEU A 382 21.04 -0.68 -2.98
N GLU A 383 21.60 -0.69 -1.76
CA GLU A 383 20.90 -1.12 -0.56
C GLU A 383 19.69 -0.24 -0.26
N GLU A 384 19.84 1.09 -0.32
CA GLU A 384 18.73 2.03 -0.08
C GLU A 384 17.60 1.85 -1.11
N MET A 385 17.94 1.77 -2.40
CA MET A 385 16.93 1.65 -3.45
C MET A 385 16.27 0.27 -3.45
N LEU A 386 17.01 -0.79 -3.13
CA LEU A 386 16.46 -2.15 -3.06
C LEU A 386 15.53 -2.31 -1.85
N ASP A 387 15.86 -1.72 -0.69
CA ASP A 387 14.99 -1.70 0.48
C ASP A 387 13.67 -0.97 0.19
N ARG A 388 13.75 0.16 -0.51
CA ARG A 388 12.57 0.97 -0.86
C ARG A 388 11.70 0.32 -1.93
N PHE A 389 12.31 -0.11 -3.04
CA PHE A 389 11.60 -0.44 -4.27
C PHE A 389 11.56 -1.93 -4.60
N GLY A 390 12.45 -2.76 -4.06
CA GLY A 390 12.50 -4.19 -4.39
C GLY A 390 11.17 -4.90 -4.15
N GLY A 391 10.69 -5.66 -5.14
CA GLY A 391 9.47 -6.46 -5.07
C GLY A 391 8.16 -5.66 -5.01
N LYS A 392 8.22 -4.33 -5.17
CA LYS A 392 7.07 -3.43 -5.33
C LYS A 392 6.51 -3.53 -6.74
N ALA A 393 5.29 -3.04 -6.96
CA ALA A 393 4.74 -2.95 -8.33
C ALA A 393 5.52 -1.90 -9.13
N ASP A 394 5.75 -2.11 -10.43
CA ASP A 394 6.36 -1.06 -11.27
C ASP A 394 5.35 0.07 -11.54
N TYR A 395 5.59 1.24 -10.96
CA TYR A 395 4.67 2.36 -11.03
C TYR A 395 4.63 2.98 -12.43
N THR A 396 5.78 3.10 -13.09
CA THR A 396 5.84 3.74 -14.41
C THR A 396 5.29 2.82 -15.50
N HIS A 397 5.54 1.50 -15.39
CA HIS A 397 4.98 0.49 -16.27
C HIS A 397 3.46 0.45 -16.13
N GLN A 398 2.95 0.36 -14.90
CA GLN A 398 1.51 0.39 -14.63
C GLN A 398 0.85 1.61 -15.29
N ASN A 399 1.40 2.80 -15.12
CA ASN A 399 0.85 4.01 -15.72
C ASN A 399 0.96 4.01 -17.25
N ALA A 400 2.04 3.47 -17.83
CA ALA A 400 2.16 3.31 -19.28
C ALA A 400 1.06 2.39 -19.84
N VAL A 401 0.80 1.26 -19.16
CA VAL A 401 -0.26 0.31 -19.51
C VAL A 401 -1.63 0.96 -19.38
N ILE A 402 -1.96 1.64 -18.26
CA ILE A 402 -3.24 2.35 -18.10
C ILE A 402 -3.43 3.38 -19.22
N SER A 403 -2.37 4.09 -19.60
CA SER A 403 -2.43 5.10 -20.65
C SER A 403 -2.85 4.53 -22.01
N THR A 404 -2.53 3.26 -22.31
CA THR A 404 -2.98 2.59 -23.53
C THR A 404 -4.49 2.46 -23.59
N TYR A 405 -5.13 2.11 -22.47
CA TYR A 405 -6.57 1.94 -22.38
C TYR A 405 -7.38 3.26 -22.50
N PHE A 406 -6.73 4.40 -22.27
CA PHE A 406 -7.33 5.73 -22.51
C PHE A 406 -7.03 6.31 -23.89
N ASN A 407 -6.09 5.73 -24.63
CA ASN A 407 -5.63 6.30 -25.87
C ASN A 407 -6.52 5.85 -27.03
N GLU A 408 -7.33 6.76 -27.57
CA GLU A 408 -8.00 6.58 -28.85
C GLU A 408 -6.97 6.77 -29.97
N SER A 409 -6.31 5.69 -30.39
CA SER A 409 -5.25 5.79 -31.40
C SER A 409 -5.83 6.24 -32.75
N PRO A 410 -5.32 7.34 -33.37
CA PRO A 410 -5.83 7.83 -34.65
C PRO A 410 -5.54 6.88 -35.83
N MET A 411 -4.81 5.78 -35.61
CA MET A 411 -4.52 4.76 -36.61
C MET A 411 -4.57 3.35 -36.01
N GLU A 412 -5.66 3.01 -35.32
CA GLU A 412 -5.87 1.71 -34.64
C GLU A 412 -5.53 0.48 -35.52
N GLU A 413 -5.99 0.46 -36.78
CA GLU A 413 -5.68 -0.63 -37.75
C GLU A 413 -4.19 -0.71 -38.15
N VAL A 414 -3.48 0.43 -38.13
CA VAL A 414 -2.05 0.51 -38.52
C VAL A 414 -1.14 0.25 -37.32
N ALA A 415 -1.56 0.67 -36.12
CA ALA A 415 -0.84 0.41 -34.88
C ALA A 415 -0.72 -1.10 -34.60
N ASP A 416 -1.80 -1.85 -34.83
CA ASP A 416 -1.82 -3.30 -34.70
C ASP A 416 -0.95 -3.98 -35.77
N THR A 417 -1.06 -3.55 -37.04
CA THR A 417 -0.35 -4.16 -38.17
C THR A 417 1.16 -3.84 -38.22
N ILE A 418 1.56 -2.61 -37.85
CA ILE A 418 2.95 -2.12 -37.97
C ILE A 418 3.73 -2.25 -36.66
N PHE A 419 3.07 -1.99 -35.52
CA PHE A 419 3.74 -1.95 -34.21
C PHE A 419 3.31 -3.09 -33.28
N GLY A 420 2.27 -3.86 -33.64
CA GLY A 420 1.82 -5.04 -32.91
C GLY A 420 1.07 -4.75 -31.61
N ILE A 421 0.26 -3.69 -31.54
CA ILE A 421 -0.21 -3.15 -30.25
C ILE A 421 -1.74 -3.15 -30.14
N LEU A 422 -2.26 -4.11 -29.37
CA LEU A 422 -3.51 -4.01 -28.58
C LEU A 422 -3.10 -3.74 -27.12
N ASN A 423 -3.89 -2.99 -26.33
CA ASN A 423 -3.58 -2.64 -24.93
C ASN A 423 -3.04 -3.78 -24.06
N GLU A 424 -3.52 -5.00 -24.28
CA GLU A 424 -3.05 -6.20 -23.59
C GLU A 424 -1.58 -6.53 -23.87
N ARG A 425 -1.10 -6.31 -25.11
CA ARG A 425 0.29 -6.53 -25.52
C ARG A 425 1.26 -5.49 -24.99
N ALA A 426 0.75 -4.30 -24.62
CA ALA A 426 1.55 -3.28 -23.96
C ALA A 426 1.70 -3.54 -22.46
N GLY A 427 0.89 -4.43 -21.90
CA GLY A 427 1.01 -4.95 -20.55
C GLY A 427 1.09 -6.48 -20.54
N TYR A 428 0.24 -7.14 -19.74
CA TYR A 428 0.37 -8.57 -19.40
C TYR A 428 0.70 -9.51 -20.56
N LEU A 429 0.07 -9.35 -21.73
CA LEU A 429 0.28 -10.27 -22.84
C LEU A 429 1.68 -10.09 -23.44
N GLY A 430 2.21 -8.87 -23.48
CA GLY A 430 3.58 -8.62 -23.92
C GLY A 430 4.60 -9.27 -23.01
N ASP A 431 4.36 -9.20 -21.71
CA ASP A 431 5.30 -9.70 -20.70
C ASP A 431 5.24 -11.22 -20.53
N VAL A 432 4.07 -11.84 -20.71
CA VAL A 432 3.94 -13.32 -20.65
C VAL A 432 4.21 -14.05 -21.96
N ALA A 433 4.01 -13.39 -23.11
CA ALA A 433 4.12 -14.01 -24.44
C ALA A 433 5.23 -13.43 -25.32
N GLY A 434 5.91 -12.38 -24.86
CA GLY A 434 6.87 -11.62 -25.64
C GLY A 434 6.18 -10.64 -26.59
N ALA A 435 6.86 -9.55 -26.90
CA ALA A 435 6.42 -8.53 -27.85
C ALA A 435 7.57 -8.08 -28.74
N ASN A 436 7.30 -7.89 -30.05
CA ASN A 436 8.25 -7.33 -31.01
C ASN A 436 9.64 -8.01 -31.03
N GLY A 437 9.68 -9.33 -30.85
CA GLY A 437 10.91 -10.12 -30.86
C GLY A 437 11.65 -10.16 -29.52
N ALA A 438 11.20 -9.40 -28.51
CA ALA A 438 11.66 -9.56 -27.14
C ALA A 438 11.05 -10.83 -26.53
N PRO A 439 11.83 -11.61 -25.75
CA PRO A 439 11.31 -12.76 -25.04
C PRO A 439 10.36 -12.34 -23.91
N PRO A 440 9.47 -13.24 -23.44
CA PRO A 440 8.67 -13.02 -22.24
C PRO A 440 9.52 -12.64 -21.04
N SER A 441 9.11 -11.60 -20.32
CA SER A 441 9.73 -11.11 -19.09
C SER A 441 8.62 -10.64 -18.17
N MET A 442 8.25 -11.47 -17.20
CA MET A 442 7.21 -11.15 -16.21
C MET A 442 7.79 -11.33 -14.81
N GLY A 443 8.24 -10.24 -14.21
CA GLY A 443 8.61 -10.18 -12.79
C GLY A 443 7.37 -10.10 -11.90
N ASN A 444 7.58 -10.11 -10.57
CA ASN A 444 6.46 -9.88 -9.64
C ASN A 444 5.99 -8.41 -9.66
N ASP A 445 6.87 -7.50 -10.01
CA ASP A 445 6.58 -6.09 -10.21
C ASP A 445 5.68 -5.86 -11.42
N ASP A 446 6.01 -6.45 -12.57
CA ASP A 446 5.19 -6.39 -13.80
C ASP A 446 3.86 -7.12 -13.59
N TYR A 447 3.85 -8.29 -12.93
CA TYR A 447 2.62 -9.01 -12.61
C TYR A 447 1.63 -8.15 -11.82
N LYS A 448 2.14 -7.38 -10.84
CA LYS A 448 1.30 -6.43 -10.10
C LYS A 448 0.88 -5.27 -10.99
N ALA A 449 1.84 -4.63 -11.65
CA ALA A 449 1.62 -3.45 -12.48
C ALA A 449 0.57 -3.69 -13.57
N ASP A 450 0.64 -4.83 -14.26
CA ASP A 450 -0.28 -5.19 -15.33
C ASP A 450 -1.70 -5.46 -14.88
N LEU A 451 -1.85 -6.27 -13.82
CA LEU A 451 -3.17 -6.57 -13.27
C LEU A 451 -3.79 -5.32 -12.67
N ASP A 452 -2.99 -4.54 -11.94
CA ASP A 452 -3.40 -3.27 -11.33
C ASP A 452 -3.79 -2.25 -12.38
N ALA A 453 -3.05 -2.17 -13.50
CA ALA A 453 -3.38 -1.27 -14.60
C ALA A 453 -4.79 -1.53 -15.15
N VAL A 454 -5.12 -2.78 -15.44
CA VAL A 454 -6.46 -3.16 -15.92
C VAL A 454 -7.51 -2.86 -14.84
N ASN A 455 -7.27 -3.28 -13.61
CA ASN A 455 -8.22 -3.08 -12.51
C ASN A 455 -8.52 -1.60 -12.25
N ILE A 456 -7.48 -0.79 -12.14
CA ILE A 456 -7.58 0.65 -11.94
C ILE A 456 -8.30 1.29 -13.12
N TYR A 457 -7.90 0.99 -14.37
CA TYR A 457 -8.58 1.52 -15.56
C TYR A 457 -10.09 1.26 -15.54
N TYR A 458 -10.51 0.03 -15.29
CA TYR A 458 -11.93 -0.33 -15.28
C TYR A 458 -12.72 0.38 -14.18
N ARG A 459 -12.07 0.75 -13.07
CA ARG A 459 -12.67 1.59 -12.03
C ARG A 459 -12.73 3.06 -12.43
N ILE A 460 -11.68 3.62 -13.05
CA ILE A 460 -11.61 5.07 -13.35
C ILE A 460 -12.21 5.49 -14.70
N LYS A 461 -12.43 4.58 -15.66
CA LYS A 461 -12.90 4.89 -17.02
C LYS A 461 -14.22 5.66 -17.08
N ASN A 462 -15.05 5.57 -16.03
CA ASN A 462 -16.31 6.31 -15.91
C ASN A 462 -16.16 7.66 -15.18
N ASN A 463 -14.98 8.28 -15.28
CA ASN A 463 -14.62 9.58 -14.68
C ASN A 463 -14.57 9.57 -13.14
N ARG A 464 -14.28 8.42 -12.51
CA ARG A 464 -13.93 8.40 -11.09
C ARG A 464 -12.57 9.07 -10.89
N ASP A 465 -12.39 9.68 -9.72
CA ASP A 465 -11.15 10.33 -9.34
C ASP A 465 -10.00 9.32 -9.20
N TYR A 466 -8.83 9.59 -9.78
CA TYR A 466 -7.69 8.66 -9.75
C TYR A 466 -7.21 8.40 -8.31
N VAL A 467 -6.99 9.46 -7.52
CA VAL A 467 -6.45 9.38 -6.16
C VAL A 467 -7.36 8.56 -5.26
N GLU A 468 -8.66 8.86 -5.26
CA GLU A 468 -9.62 8.11 -4.44
C GLU A 468 -9.72 6.63 -4.87
N THR A 469 -9.73 6.38 -6.18
CA THR A 469 -9.96 5.05 -6.73
C THR A 469 -8.75 4.13 -6.56
N VAL A 470 -7.54 4.65 -6.78
CA VAL A 470 -6.31 3.90 -6.59
C VAL A 470 -6.14 3.57 -5.11
N SER A 471 -6.38 4.53 -4.22
CA SER A 471 -6.34 4.27 -2.78
C SER A 471 -7.33 3.18 -2.38
N GLU A 472 -8.58 3.23 -2.87
CA GLU A 472 -9.61 2.22 -2.54
C GLU A 472 -9.20 0.84 -3.04
N TYR A 473 -8.64 0.77 -4.24
CA TYR A 473 -8.16 -0.47 -4.81
C TYR A 473 -7.06 -1.11 -3.96
N TYR A 474 -6.04 -0.35 -3.56
CA TYR A 474 -4.96 -0.91 -2.75
C TYR A 474 -5.39 -1.24 -1.32
N ASP A 475 -6.29 -0.48 -0.71
CA ASP A 475 -6.88 -0.82 0.60
C ASP A 475 -7.57 -2.20 0.56
N GLU A 476 -8.30 -2.51 -0.53
CA GLU A 476 -8.99 -3.79 -0.71
C GLU A 476 -8.02 -4.96 -0.96
N VAL A 477 -6.94 -4.72 -1.72
CA VAL A 477 -5.90 -5.72 -2.00
C VAL A 477 -5.07 -6.01 -0.74
N GLU A 478 -4.68 -4.99 0.02
CA GLU A 478 -3.88 -5.12 1.25
C GLU A 478 -4.68 -5.78 2.38
N SER A 479 -5.95 -5.40 2.54
CA SER A 479 -6.87 -6.04 3.51
C SER A 479 -7.30 -7.46 3.10
N GLN A 480 -6.89 -7.93 1.92
CA GLN A 480 -7.28 -9.22 1.34
C GLN A 480 -8.80 -9.39 1.19
N THR A 481 -9.56 -8.30 1.20
CA THR A 481 -10.99 -8.32 0.89
C THR A 481 -11.23 -8.56 -0.60
N LYS A 482 -10.20 -8.29 -1.43
CA LYS A 482 -10.19 -8.58 -2.86
C LYS A 482 -8.87 -9.15 -3.33
N SER A 483 -8.95 -10.03 -4.33
CA SER A 483 -7.79 -10.56 -5.04
C SER A 483 -7.56 -9.76 -6.32
N ARG A 484 -6.32 -9.31 -6.52
CA ARG A 484 -5.81 -8.64 -7.72
C ARG A 484 -6.09 -9.47 -8.97
N ALA A 485 -5.72 -10.75 -8.95
CA ALA A 485 -5.97 -11.70 -10.04
C ALA A 485 -7.45 -11.91 -10.31
N ARG A 486 -8.26 -12.07 -9.26
CA ARG A 486 -9.70 -12.29 -9.41
C ARG A 486 -10.37 -11.12 -10.13
N GLU A 487 -10.10 -9.90 -9.69
CA GLU A 487 -10.67 -8.70 -10.29
C GLU A 487 -10.19 -8.50 -11.73
N PHE A 488 -8.92 -8.79 -12.00
CA PHE A 488 -8.35 -8.71 -13.34
C PHE A 488 -9.09 -9.62 -14.32
N VAL A 489 -9.30 -10.89 -13.97
CA VAL A 489 -10.03 -11.84 -14.81
C VAL A 489 -11.46 -11.37 -15.05
N VAL A 490 -12.15 -10.89 -14.00
CA VAL A 490 -13.50 -10.34 -14.13
C VAL A 490 -13.53 -9.16 -15.11
N ASN A 491 -12.53 -8.27 -15.06
CA ASN A 491 -12.44 -7.13 -15.97
C ASN A 491 -12.17 -7.55 -17.41
N LEU A 492 -11.30 -8.54 -17.65
CA LEU A 492 -11.09 -9.10 -18.98
C LEU A 492 -12.36 -9.71 -19.58
N GLY A 493 -13.16 -10.39 -18.76
CA GLY A 493 -14.44 -10.98 -19.17
C GLY A 493 -15.63 -10.02 -19.11
N ASN A 494 -15.41 -8.71 -19.08
CA ASN A 494 -16.46 -7.68 -19.02
C ASN A 494 -17.47 -7.88 -17.88
N GLY A 495 -16.99 -8.25 -16.70
CA GLY A 495 -17.79 -8.53 -15.51
C GLY A 495 -18.08 -10.02 -15.26
N ASN A 496 -17.67 -10.92 -16.17
CA ASN A 496 -17.82 -12.36 -16.01
C ASN A 496 -16.46 -13.05 -15.87
N TYR A 497 -16.25 -13.77 -14.78
CA TYR A 497 -14.99 -14.47 -14.53
C TYR A 497 -14.71 -15.59 -15.54
N ASP A 498 -15.72 -16.38 -15.91
CA ASP A 498 -15.54 -17.53 -16.81
C ASP A 498 -15.16 -17.06 -18.23
N GLU A 499 -15.76 -15.96 -18.70
CA GLU A 499 -15.39 -15.32 -19.97
C GLU A 499 -13.95 -14.78 -19.93
N GLY A 500 -13.52 -14.24 -18.79
CA GLY A 500 -12.14 -13.81 -18.59
C GLY A 500 -11.13 -14.97 -18.65
N ILE A 501 -11.47 -16.12 -18.06
CA ILE A 501 -10.65 -17.33 -18.15
C ILE A 501 -10.60 -17.84 -19.60
N LEU A 502 -11.72 -17.84 -20.32
CA LEU A 502 -11.75 -18.23 -21.73
C LEU A 502 -10.89 -17.30 -22.60
N HIS A 503 -10.91 -16.00 -22.33
CA HIS A 503 -10.05 -15.03 -23.01
C HIS A 503 -8.56 -15.33 -22.80
N LEU A 504 -8.15 -15.60 -21.56
CA LEU A 504 -6.76 -15.97 -21.25
C LEU A 504 -6.36 -17.31 -21.89
N GLN A 505 -7.28 -18.28 -21.92
CA GLN A 505 -7.07 -19.57 -22.59
C GLN A 505 -6.87 -19.40 -24.10
N ASP A 506 -7.63 -18.52 -24.77
CA ASP A 506 -7.47 -18.20 -26.19
C ASP A 506 -6.08 -17.61 -26.48
N LYS A 507 -5.60 -16.68 -25.63
CA LYS A 507 -4.25 -16.11 -25.77
C LYS A 507 -3.16 -17.17 -25.61
N TRP A 508 -3.32 -18.06 -24.64
CA TRP A 508 -2.39 -19.17 -24.42
C TRP A 508 -2.34 -20.10 -25.64
N LEU A 509 -3.51 -20.54 -26.16
CA LEU A 509 -3.60 -21.41 -27.33
C LEU A 509 -3.01 -20.74 -28.58
N THR A 510 -3.22 -19.44 -28.73
CA THR A 510 -2.65 -18.65 -29.83
C THR A 510 -1.12 -18.66 -29.80
N LEU A 511 -0.52 -18.45 -28.62
CA LEU A 511 0.94 -18.51 -28.47
C LEU A 511 1.45 -19.93 -28.73
N GLU A 512 0.79 -20.94 -28.17
CA GLU A 512 1.15 -22.35 -28.35
C GLU A 512 1.15 -22.74 -29.84
N SER A 513 0.13 -22.31 -30.60
CA SER A 513 0.05 -22.55 -32.05
C SER A 513 1.22 -21.88 -32.79
N LYS A 514 1.52 -20.61 -32.47
CA LYS A 514 2.62 -19.87 -33.12
C LYS A 514 3.99 -20.53 -32.88
N ILE A 515 4.23 -21.01 -31.66
CA ILE A 515 5.46 -21.74 -31.31
C ILE A 515 5.53 -23.06 -32.08
N LYS A 516 4.42 -23.81 -32.17
CA LYS A 516 4.37 -25.08 -32.91
C LYS A 516 4.58 -24.88 -34.42
N GLU A 517 4.08 -23.79 -34.97
CA GLU A 517 4.17 -23.47 -36.40
C GLU A 517 5.57 -22.98 -36.81
N ASN A 518 6.26 -22.21 -35.95
CA ASN A 518 7.56 -21.61 -36.26
C ASN A 518 8.55 -21.75 -35.08
N PRO A 519 8.93 -22.99 -34.69
CA PRO A 519 9.73 -23.22 -33.49
C PRO A 519 11.08 -22.49 -33.52
N GLU A 520 11.71 -22.37 -34.69
CA GLU A 520 12.99 -21.68 -34.88
C GLU A 520 12.97 -20.20 -34.47
N VAL A 521 11.81 -19.54 -34.50
CA VAL A 521 11.64 -18.14 -34.05
C VAL A 521 11.78 -18.03 -32.53
N TYR A 522 11.45 -19.10 -31.80
CA TYR A 522 11.37 -19.11 -30.35
C TYR A 522 12.52 -19.86 -29.67
N GLU A 523 13.34 -20.60 -30.44
CA GLU A 523 14.49 -21.36 -29.93
C GLU A 523 15.50 -20.49 -29.17
N HIS A 524 15.63 -19.21 -29.53
CA HIS A 524 16.59 -18.29 -28.90
C HIS A 524 16.14 -17.73 -27.54
N TRP A 525 14.93 -18.04 -27.07
CA TRP A 525 14.39 -17.54 -25.79
C TRP A 525 14.95 -18.31 -24.58
N GLY A 526 15.73 -19.37 -24.79
CA GLY A 526 16.47 -20.09 -23.76
C GLY A 526 15.62 -21.06 -22.92
N ARG A 527 14.59 -20.57 -22.20
CA ARG A 527 13.64 -21.39 -21.43
C ARG A 527 12.52 -21.93 -22.33
N ASP A 528 11.70 -22.84 -21.78
CA ASP A 528 10.41 -23.20 -22.38
C ASP A 528 9.61 -21.91 -22.69
N PRO A 529 9.32 -21.61 -23.97
CA PRO A 529 8.63 -20.38 -24.38
C PRO A 529 7.26 -20.20 -23.72
N MET A 530 6.66 -21.29 -23.22
CA MET A 530 5.39 -21.25 -22.50
C MET A 530 5.53 -21.07 -20.98
N TYR A 531 6.74 -21.14 -20.42
CA TYR A 531 6.99 -21.14 -18.99
C TYR A 531 6.40 -19.91 -18.29
N THR A 532 6.72 -18.72 -18.78
CA THR A 532 6.27 -17.45 -18.19
C THR A 532 4.75 -17.34 -18.21
N PHE A 533 4.12 -17.71 -19.34
CA PHE A 533 2.66 -17.74 -19.46
C PHE A 533 2.03 -18.76 -18.49
N ASN A 534 2.58 -19.97 -18.40
CA ASN A 534 2.07 -21.00 -17.50
C ASN A 534 2.15 -20.56 -16.03
N ARG A 535 3.27 -19.96 -15.63
CA ARG A 535 3.47 -19.40 -14.28
C ARG A 535 2.48 -18.27 -13.97
N PHE A 536 2.24 -17.40 -14.95
CA PHE A 536 1.20 -16.37 -14.87
C PHE A 536 -0.19 -17.00 -14.68
N LEU A 537 -0.61 -17.93 -15.55
CA LEU A 537 -1.91 -18.58 -15.46
C LEU A 537 -2.11 -19.32 -14.14
N LEU A 538 -1.08 -20.02 -13.64
CA LEU A 538 -1.10 -20.66 -12.33
C LEU A 538 -1.37 -19.64 -11.21
N SER A 539 -0.78 -18.46 -11.30
CA SER A 539 -1.01 -17.38 -10.32
C SER A 539 -2.44 -16.85 -10.42
N ILE A 540 -2.96 -16.71 -11.64
CA ILE A 540 -4.34 -16.28 -11.91
C ILE A 540 -5.39 -17.27 -11.38
N ILE A 541 -5.28 -18.57 -11.70
CA ILE A 541 -6.28 -19.58 -11.28
C ILE A 541 -6.31 -19.80 -9.77
N HIS A 542 -5.23 -19.42 -9.07
CA HIS A 542 -5.13 -19.46 -7.62
C HIS A 542 -5.46 -18.11 -6.96
N ASP A 543 -6.02 -17.17 -7.72
CA ASP A 543 -6.44 -15.84 -7.27
C ASP A 543 -5.31 -15.11 -6.48
N LYS A 544 -4.06 -15.22 -6.94
CA LYS A 544 -2.90 -14.68 -6.22
C LYS A 544 -2.71 -13.18 -6.41
N ASN A 545 -2.30 -12.51 -5.33
CA ASN A 545 -1.90 -11.10 -5.36
C ASN A 545 -0.44 -10.89 -5.81
N ASP A 546 0.36 -11.94 -5.78
CA ASP A 546 1.77 -11.96 -6.23
C ASP A 546 1.97 -13.12 -7.21
N LEU A 547 2.91 -12.96 -8.14
CA LEU A 547 3.35 -14.01 -9.04
C LEU A 547 3.99 -15.14 -8.23
N ILE A 548 3.57 -16.39 -8.48
CA ILE A 548 4.12 -17.56 -7.79
C ILE A 548 5.64 -17.63 -8.00
N GLU A 549 6.44 -17.76 -6.95
CA GLU A 549 7.91 -17.85 -7.03
C GLU A 549 8.38 -19.10 -7.81
N GLU A 550 9.52 -18.99 -8.50
CA GLU A 550 10.16 -20.13 -9.16
C GLU A 550 10.69 -21.09 -8.07
N LYS A 551 10.28 -22.36 -8.10
CA LYS A 551 10.81 -23.41 -7.22
C LYS A 551 11.63 -24.42 -7.99
#